data_AF-A0A419RRA7-F1
#
_entry.id   AF-A0A419RRA7-F1
#
_cell.length_a   1.000
_cell.length_b   1.000
_cell.length_c   1.000
_cell.angle_alpha   90.00
_cell.angle_beta   90.00
_cell.angle_gamma   90.00
#
_symmetry.space_group_name_H-M   'P 1'
#
loop_
_entity.id
_entity.type
_entity.pdbx_description
1 polymer ?
#
loop_
_entity_poly.entity_id
_entity_poly.type
_entity_poly.pdbx_seq_one_letter_code
_entity_poly.pdbx_strand_id
1 'polypeptide(L)'
;MSPQTQALFAQHRPRYRMRGVAISDGEDVSGPIHYCNIDVEGSEMRVLRGLDFDRHRPMVISAEIYADNLRGATRSAVHESLETQGYACVASTVITFFFVDRQALKRG
;
A
#
# COMPACT_ATOMS: atom_id res chain seq x y z
N MET A 1 14.95 10.55 14.73
CA MET A 1 15.56 11.02 13.46
C MET A 1 16.32 12.32 13.71
N SER A 2 17.49 12.50 13.09
CA SER A 2 18.29 13.73 13.26
C SER A 2 17.72 14.89 12.42
N PRO A 3 17.97 16.16 12.77
CA PRO A 3 17.56 17.32 11.96
C PRO A 3 18.12 17.29 10.52
N GLN A 4 19.31 16.70 10.35
CA GLN A 4 19.93 16.50 9.03
C GLN A 4 19.15 15.47 8.19
N THR A 5 18.57 14.46 8.82
CA THR A 5 17.68 13.49 8.18
C THR A 5 16.39 14.14 7.70
N GLN A 6 15.79 15.05 8.49
CA GLN A 6 14.58 15.79 8.11
C GLN A 6 14.80 16.74 6.92
N ALA A 7 15.95 17.41 6.87
CA ALA A 7 16.31 18.28 5.75
C ALA A 7 16.50 17.51 4.44
N LEU A 8 17.06 16.30 4.50
CA LEU A 8 17.25 15.42 3.33
C LEU A 8 15.90 15.01 2.70
N PHE A 9 14.89 14.70 3.52
CA PHE A 9 13.52 14.41 3.06
C PHE A 9 12.79 15.63 2.48
N ALA A 10 13.13 16.85 2.93
CA ALA A 10 12.52 18.08 2.41
C ALA A 10 13.13 18.52 1.07
N GLN A 11 14.44 18.32 0.89
CA GLN A 11 15.16 18.71 -0.33
C GLN A 11 15.04 17.68 -1.46
N HIS A 12 14.87 16.41 -1.11
CA HIS A 12 14.53 15.36 -2.05
C HIS A 12 13.08 14.98 -1.81
N ARG A 13 12.16 15.63 -2.53
CA ARG A 13 10.81 15.08 -2.73
C ARG A 13 10.99 13.62 -3.15
N PRO A 14 10.69 12.62 -2.32
CA PRO A 14 10.67 11.27 -2.82
C PRO A 14 9.55 11.30 -3.86
N ARG A 15 9.92 11.33 -5.14
CA ARG A 15 9.04 10.79 -6.16
C ARG A 15 8.97 9.33 -5.79
N TYR A 16 7.96 8.98 -5.00
CA TYR A 16 7.64 7.60 -4.70
C TYR A 16 7.32 6.98 -6.06
N ARG A 17 8.34 6.43 -6.70
CA ARG A 17 8.20 5.58 -7.88
C ARG A 17 7.63 4.29 -7.32
N MET A 18 6.32 4.28 -7.11
CA MET A 18 5.59 3.07 -6.78
C MET A 18 5.85 2.08 -7.93
N ARG A 19 6.69 1.06 -7.68
CA ARG A 19 6.79 -0.11 -8.57
C ARG A 19 5.82 -1.14 -8.02
N GLY A 20 4.61 -1.05 -8.54
CA GLY A 20 3.41 -1.76 -8.09
C GLY A 20 2.20 -0.85 -8.33
N VAL A 21 2.06 -0.40 -9.58
CA VAL A 21 1.08 0.60 -9.98
C VAL A 21 0.41 0.13 -11.26
N ALA A 22 -0.87 0.41 -11.36
CA ALA A 22 -1.40 0.95 -12.62
C ALA A 22 -2.33 2.09 -12.23
N ILE A 23 -1.81 3.25 -11.83
CA ILE A 23 -1.71 4.45 -12.66
C ILE A 23 -0.27 4.77 -13.08
N SER A 24 0.14 4.22 -14.23
CA SER A 24 1.33 4.66 -14.95
C SER A 24 1.29 6.18 -15.14
N ASP A 25 2.42 6.84 -14.95
CA ASP A 25 2.59 8.25 -15.31
C ASP A 25 2.14 8.43 -16.78
N GLY A 26 0.97 9.04 -16.98
CA GLY A 26 0.51 9.53 -18.28
C GLY A 26 -0.33 8.58 -19.16
N GLU A 27 -0.71 7.39 -18.70
CA GLU A 27 -1.74 6.59 -19.39
C GLU A 27 -3.04 6.56 -18.57
N ASP A 28 -4.15 6.84 -19.23
CA ASP A 28 -5.48 6.66 -18.67
C ASP A 28 -5.78 5.16 -18.57
N VAL A 29 -5.35 4.54 -17.48
CA VAL A 29 -5.82 3.22 -17.07
C VAL A 29 -7.24 3.36 -16.52
N SER A 30 -8.17 3.55 -17.46
CA SER A 30 -9.60 3.49 -17.18
C SER A 30 -9.96 2.04 -16.85
N GLY A 31 -10.48 1.82 -15.64
CA GLY A 31 -10.90 0.49 -15.20
C GLY A 31 -10.82 0.29 -13.69
N PRO A 32 -11.42 -0.79 -13.18
CA PRO A 32 -11.39 -1.10 -11.74
C PRO A 32 -9.99 -1.46 -11.27
N ILE A 33 -9.60 -0.95 -10.10
CA ILE A 33 -8.34 -1.30 -9.44
C ILE A 33 -8.55 -2.62 -8.69
N HIS A 34 -7.98 -3.70 -9.19
CA HIS A 34 -8.13 -5.02 -8.56
C HIS A 34 -7.25 -5.19 -7.31
N TYR A 35 -6.08 -4.55 -7.27
CA TYR A 35 -5.12 -4.71 -6.19
C TYR A 35 -4.32 -3.43 -5.96
N CYS A 36 -4.10 -3.08 -4.69
CA CYS A 36 -3.28 -1.95 -4.25
C CYS A 36 -2.37 -2.40 -3.09
N ASN A 37 -1.07 -2.14 -3.20
CA ASN A 37 -0.11 -2.37 -2.12
C ASN A 37 0.33 -1.04 -1.53
N ILE A 38 0.21 -0.87 -0.22
CA ILE A 38 0.60 0.32 0.54
C ILE A 38 1.74 -0.07 1.49
N ASP A 39 2.95 0.23 1.04
CA ASP A 39 4.19 0.00 1.79
C ASP A 39 5.02 1.28 1.65
N VAL A 40 4.94 2.14 2.66
CA VAL A 40 5.48 3.51 2.61
C VAL A 40 6.27 3.87 3.86
N GLU A 41 6.95 2.87 4.45
CA GLU A 41 7.93 3.02 5.53
C GLU A 41 7.34 3.79 6.73
N GLY A 42 6.14 3.39 7.16
CA GLY A 42 5.45 3.95 8.32
C GLY A 42 4.55 5.15 8.03
N SER A 43 4.35 5.50 6.75
CA SER A 43 3.48 6.61 6.32
C SER A 43 2.10 6.17 5.83
N GLU A 44 1.68 4.93 6.11
CA GLU A 44 0.48 4.30 5.52
C GLU A 44 -0.78 5.11 5.85
N MET A 45 -0.88 5.62 7.08
CA MET A 45 -2.00 6.46 7.49
C MET A 45 -2.11 7.77 6.70
N ARG A 46 -1.00 8.33 6.22
CA ARG A 46 -1.04 9.53 5.37
C ARG A 46 -1.60 9.19 3.99
N VAL A 47 -1.27 8.03 3.46
CA VAL A 47 -1.80 7.53 2.18
C VAL A 47 -3.29 7.25 2.32
N LEU A 48 -3.70 6.49 3.34
CA LEU A 48 -5.10 6.14 3.57
C LEU A 48 -5.99 7.38 3.75
N ARG A 49 -5.52 8.41 4.45
CA ARG A 49 -6.27 9.68 4.60
C ARG A 49 -6.41 10.48 3.30
N GLY A 50 -5.48 10.31 2.37
CA GLY A 50 -5.50 11.02 1.08
C GLY A 50 -6.21 10.25 -0.04
N LEU A 51 -6.58 8.98 0.20
CA LEU A 51 -7.21 8.14 -0.80
C LEU A 51 -8.73 8.39 -0.82
N ASP A 52 -9.26 8.68 -2.02
CA ASP A 52 -10.70 8.73 -2.26
C ASP A 52 -11.22 7.31 -2.51
N PHE A 53 -11.78 6.70 -1.46
CA PHE A 53 -12.32 5.35 -1.49
C PHE A 53 -13.64 5.22 -2.24
N ASP A 54 -14.35 6.32 -2.50
CA ASP A 54 -15.57 6.31 -3.32
C ASP A 54 -15.21 6.26 -4.81
N ARG A 55 -14.13 6.96 -5.19
CA ARG A 55 -13.69 7.03 -6.58
C ARG A 55 -12.80 5.87 -7.02
N HIS A 56 -11.80 5.49 -6.23
CA HIS A 56 -10.76 4.55 -6.67
C HIS A 56 -10.97 3.11 -6.18
N ARG A 57 -11.59 2.95 -5.01
CA ARG A 57 -12.02 1.71 -4.36
C ARG A 57 -11.33 0.40 -4.83
N PRO A 58 -10.05 0.17 -4.48
CA PRO A 58 -9.38 -1.07 -4.85
C PRO A 58 -10.12 -2.30 -4.31
N MET A 59 -10.21 -3.39 -5.07
CA MET A 59 -10.86 -4.61 -4.59
C MET A 59 -10.08 -5.27 -3.45
N VAL A 60 -8.75 -5.29 -3.55
CA VAL A 60 -7.86 -5.86 -2.52
C VAL A 60 -6.79 -4.83 -2.15
N ILE A 61 -6.55 -4.66 -0.86
CA ILE A 61 -5.49 -3.82 -0.32
C ILE A 61 -4.57 -4.66 0.55
N SER A 62 -3.27 -4.58 0.29
CA SER A 62 -2.22 -4.96 1.25
C SER A 62 -1.63 -3.67 1.84
N ALA A 63 -1.40 -3.67 3.15
CA ALA A 63 -0.80 -2.55 3.85
C ALA A 63 0.23 -3.06 4.85
N GLU A 64 1.38 -2.40 4.92
CA GLU A 64 2.36 -2.66 5.95
C GLU A 64 1.82 -2.20 7.32
N ILE A 65 1.94 -3.06 8.33
CA ILE A 65 1.56 -2.74 9.71
C ILE A 65 2.72 -3.06 10.62
N TYR A 66 3.30 -2.02 11.23
CA TYR A 66 4.32 -2.16 12.26
C TYR A 66 3.66 -2.51 13.61
N ALA A 67 3.78 -3.78 14.00
CA ALA A 67 3.34 -4.26 15.30
C ALA A 67 4.18 -5.45 15.78
N ASP A 68 4.34 -5.57 17.10
CA ASP A 68 5.14 -6.65 17.71
C ASP A 68 4.50 -8.05 17.55
N ASN A 69 3.19 -8.10 17.30
CA ASN A 69 2.43 -9.34 17.11
C ASN A 69 1.10 -9.08 16.39
N LEU A 70 0.42 -10.16 15.99
CA LEU A 70 -0.86 -10.10 15.28
C LEU A 70 -1.95 -9.34 16.03
N ARG A 71 -2.04 -9.51 17.36
CA ARG A 71 -3.02 -8.77 18.18
C ARG A 71 -2.74 -7.26 18.17
N GLY A 72 -1.47 -6.87 18.13
CA GLY A 72 -1.07 -5.48 17.93
C GLY A 72 -1.47 -4.98 16.54
N ALA A 73 -1.24 -5.80 15.51
CA ALA A 73 -1.58 -5.45 14.13
C ALA A 73 -3.09 -5.21 13.93
N THR A 74 -3.95 -6.06 14.51
CA THR A 74 -5.42 -5.90 14.45
C THR A 74 -5.96 -4.77 15.34
N ARG A 75 -5.09 -4.06 16.06
CA ARG A 75 -5.43 -2.85 16.84
C ARG A 75 -4.71 -1.61 16.31
N SER A 76 -4.00 -1.74 15.19
CA SER A 76 -3.29 -0.62 14.58
C SER A 76 -4.27 0.35 13.94
N ALA A 77 -3.87 1.63 13.85
CA ALA A 77 -4.66 2.65 13.18
C ALA A 77 -4.90 2.35 11.69
N VAL A 78 -3.93 1.69 11.05
CA VAL A 78 -4.04 1.24 9.65
C VAL A 78 -5.17 0.22 9.50
N HIS A 79 -5.19 -0.79 10.38
CA HIS A 79 -6.24 -1.80 10.40
C HIS A 79 -7.62 -1.18 10.66
N GLU A 80 -7.75 -0.37 11.71
CA GLU A 80 -9.01 0.28 12.06
C GLU A 80 -9.51 1.21 10.94
N SER A 81 -8.62 1.94 10.29
CA SER A 81 -8.96 2.82 9.17
C SER A 81 -9.52 2.02 8.00
N LEU A 82 -8.93 0.87 7.65
CA LEU A 82 -9.42 0.04 6.54
C LEU A 82 -10.76 -0.63 6.88
N GLU A 83 -10.93 -1.13 8.10
CA GLU A 83 -12.21 -1.68 8.59
C GLU A 83 -13.33 -0.64 8.55
N THR A 84 -13.03 0.61 8.94
CA THR A 84 -13.99 1.73 8.87
C THR A 84 -14.40 2.05 7.43
N GLN A 85 -13.51 1.84 6.46
CA GLN A 85 -13.81 1.99 5.02
C GLN A 85 -14.52 0.74 4.44
N GLY A 86 -14.83 -0.26 5.27
CA GLY A 86 -15.54 -1.47 4.88
C GLY A 86 -14.66 -2.60 4.32
N TYR A 87 -13.34 -2.54 4.52
CA TYR A 87 -12.42 -3.62 4.17
C TYR A 87 -12.22 -4.56 5.35
N ALA A 88 -12.38 -5.86 5.12
CA ALA A 88 -12.09 -6.87 6.14
C ALA A 88 -10.64 -7.37 6.04
N CYS A 89 -9.94 -7.46 7.16
CA CYS A 89 -8.63 -8.12 7.22
C CYS A 89 -8.75 -9.64 7.14
N VAL A 90 -8.47 -10.23 5.97
CA VAL A 90 -8.65 -11.68 5.73
C VAL A 90 -7.36 -12.50 5.70
N ALA A 91 -6.19 -11.85 5.57
CA ALA A 91 -4.89 -12.51 5.50
C ALA A 91 -3.75 -11.55 5.91
N SER A 92 -2.61 -12.11 6.30
CA SER A 92 -1.37 -11.37 6.55
C SER A 92 -0.17 -12.13 5.98
N THR A 93 0.75 -11.41 5.36
CA THR A 93 1.96 -11.96 4.72
C THR A 93 3.24 -11.74 5.53
N VAL A 94 3.10 -11.16 6.73
CA VAL A 94 4.12 -10.85 7.76
C VAL A 94 5.32 -10.01 7.28
N ILE A 95 6.09 -10.42 6.27
CA ILE A 95 7.14 -9.60 5.61
C ILE A 95 7.23 -9.91 4.11
N THR A 96 6.06 -10.17 3.53
CA THR A 96 5.65 -10.11 2.12
C THR A 96 6.68 -10.48 1.04
N PHE A 97 6.51 -11.65 0.41
CA PHE A 97 7.10 -11.93 -0.91
C PHE A 97 6.10 -12.60 -1.84
N PHE A 98 5.93 -12.03 -3.04
CA PHE A 98 5.03 -12.53 -4.06
C PHE A 98 5.79 -12.98 -5.29
N PHE A 99 5.37 -14.11 -5.86
CA PHE A 99 5.93 -14.63 -7.10
C PHE A 99 4.78 -15.18 -7.93
N VAL A 100 4.77 -14.85 -9.21
CA VAL A 100 4.35 -15.85 -10.18
C VAL A 100 5.09 -15.62 -11.48
N ASP A 101 6.00 -16.53 -11.79
CA ASP A 101 6.38 -16.78 -13.17
C ASP A 101 6.52 -18.32 -13.42
N ARG A 102 6.58 -18.75 -14.68
CA ARG A 102 6.88 -19.98 -15.41
C ARG A 102 5.91 -20.75 -16.34
N GLN A 103 4.56 -20.81 -16.23
CA GLN A 103 3.69 -21.18 -17.40
C GLN A 103 2.48 -20.29 -17.89
N ALA A 104 2.16 -19.14 -17.29
CA ALA A 104 1.43 -18.03 -17.90
C ALA A 104 2.26 -16.88 -18.52
N LEU A 105 3.58 -16.83 -18.70
CA LEU A 105 4.78 -17.60 -18.46
C LEU A 105 5.13 -18.86 -19.32
N LYS A 106 4.17 -19.51 -20.03
CA LYS A 106 4.27 -20.56 -21.11
C LYS A 106 3.03 -20.69 -22.03
N ARG A 107 1.83 -20.26 -21.64
CA ARG A 107 0.92 -19.57 -22.58
C ARG A 107 1.29 -18.08 -22.72
N GLY A 108 2.49 -17.77 -22.21
CA GLY A 108 3.26 -16.54 -22.12
C GLY A 108 4.70 -16.94 -21.85
#